data_AF-A0A6C0D4N3-F1
#
_entry.id   AF-A0A6C0D4N3-F1
#
_cell.length_a   1.000
_cell.length_b   1.000
_cell.length_c   1.000
_cell.angle_alpha   90.00
_cell.angle_beta   90.00
_cell.angle_gamma   90.00
#
_symmetry.space_group_name_H-M   'P 1'
#
loop_
_entity.id
_entity.type
_entity.pdbx_description
1 polymer ?
#
loop_
_entity_poly.entity_id
_entity_poly.type
_entity_poly.pdbx_seq_one_letter_code
_entity_poly.pdbx_strand_id
1 'polypeptide(L)'
;MDDFVLSNLQESRNEWCSRLISIFTPLVAEGIKSIFGESWKMCIDNDEASKYLMTFQNLLSRVPKWNSVIVEEERKRIIERSGCNYLEDLITCVHIIQLKVLTSIRVGNKQKKIDISIPKLDHFIHKVYIHVARKVYMNVYLFEKNINPLQMQKNNRELEMIIQECILTSIRESIPTEAIIRAYMDESIEQDEEVIIENLDEPTSETPATPVAEQPSSEDTNGPITSDTIPEEYEKPALVPSIQNLDNEPVITRLSFNDYDSVLDTDTNNVETVNAPKTIERLEEISTSRALQRKLEEEEEDENERIHIHTEPIDLSGFEVLGDEDTIKISTEDPIIDFEEL
;
A
#
# COMPACT_ATOMS: atom_id res chain seq x y z
N MET A 1 -0.35 19.45 -4.92
CA MET A 1 -1.06 20.30 -3.92
C MET A 1 -1.84 19.33 -3.07
N ASP A 2 -1.20 18.84 -2.02
CA ASP A 2 -1.52 17.55 -1.44
C ASP A 2 -2.08 17.76 -0.03
N ASP A 3 -3.39 17.90 0.07
CA ASP A 3 -4.13 18.05 1.33
C ASP A 3 -4.09 16.77 2.20
N PHE A 4 -3.25 15.79 1.84
CA PHE A 4 -3.00 14.53 2.53
C PHE A 4 -2.12 14.68 3.78
N VAL A 5 -2.46 15.62 4.65
CA VAL A 5 -1.90 15.65 6.01
C VAL A 5 -2.40 14.41 6.75
N LEU A 6 -1.48 13.57 7.22
CA LEU A 6 -1.81 12.25 7.79
C LEU A 6 -2.74 12.34 9.02
N SER A 7 -2.65 13.42 9.80
CA SER A 7 -3.59 13.75 10.88
C SER A 7 -5.03 13.83 10.39
N ASN A 8 -5.27 14.61 9.33
CA ASN A 8 -6.61 14.89 8.81
C ASN A 8 -7.27 13.60 8.28
N LEU A 9 -6.48 12.69 7.71
CA LEU A 9 -6.95 11.38 7.25
C LEU A 9 -7.26 10.43 8.43
N GLN A 10 -6.43 10.45 9.47
CA GLN A 10 -6.62 9.68 10.72
C GLN A 10 -7.86 10.16 11.50
N GLU A 11 -8.07 11.48 11.58
CA GLU A 11 -9.25 12.11 12.18
C GLU A 11 -10.52 11.82 11.38
N SER A 12 -10.46 12.00 10.04
CA SER A 12 -11.56 11.64 9.13
C SER A 12 -11.97 10.19 9.34
N ARG A 13 -11.01 9.25 9.39
CA ARG A 13 -11.32 7.84 9.69
C ARG A 13 -12.05 7.69 11.02
N ASN A 14 -11.58 8.35 12.08
CA ASN A 14 -12.17 8.22 13.40
C ASN A 14 -13.64 8.70 13.40
N GLU A 15 -13.95 9.80 12.72
CA GLU A 15 -15.33 10.30 12.57
C GLU A 15 -16.20 9.33 11.76
N TRP A 16 -15.76 8.90 10.58
CA TRP A 16 -16.54 7.97 9.75
C TRP A 16 -16.75 6.60 10.44
N CYS A 17 -15.74 6.08 11.15
CA CYS A 17 -15.88 4.88 11.97
C CYS A 17 -16.82 5.10 13.15
N SER A 18 -16.72 6.22 13.87
CA SER A 18 -17.60 6.57 14.99
C SER A 18 -19.06 6.62 14.55
N ARG A 19 -19.33 7.31 13.44
CA ARG A 19 -20.65 7.40 12.79
C ARG A 19 -21.17 6.03 12.36
N LEU A 20 -20.33 5.21 11.72
CA LEU A 20 -20.69 3.84 11.32
C LEU A 20 -21.06 2.98 12.53
N ILE A 21 -20.26 3.01 13.60
CA ILE A 21 -20.49 2.27 14.84
C ILE A 21 -21.78 2.74 15.53
N SER A 22 -22.02 4.04 15.60
CA SER A 22 -23.23 4.63 16.19
C SER A 22 -24.51 4.16 15.49
N ILE A 23 -24.48 4.06 14.15
CA ILE A 23 -25.61 3.55 13.35
C ILE A 23 -25.75 2.02 13.50
N PHE A 24 -24.66 1.25 13.39
CA PHE A 24 -24.73 -0.22 13.39
C PHE A 24 -25.03 -0.84 14.76
N THR A 25 -24.52 -0.27 15.85
CA THR A 25 -24.63 -0.86 17.20
C THR A 25 -26.08 -1.18 17.61
N PRO A 26 -27.05 -0.23 17.56
CA PRO A 26 -28.43 -0.54 17.93
C PRO A 26 -29.09 -1.54 16.97
N LEU A 27 -28.82 -1.44 15.67
CA LEU A 27 -29.44 -2.30 14.64
C LEU A 27 -28.99 -3.76 14.79
N VAL A 28 -27.71 -4.00 15.07
CA VAL A 28 -27.17 -5.33 15.36
C VAL A 28 -27.66 -5.83 16.72
N ALA A 29 -27.74 -4.97 17.73
CA ALA A 29 -28.30 -5.34 19.04
C ALA A 29 -29.77 -5.80 18.94
N GLU A 30 -30.57 -5.15 18.09
CA GLU A 30 -31.93 -5.59 17.77
C GLU A 30 -31.97 -6.96 17.07
N GLY A 31 -31.04 -7.23 16.14
CA GLY A 31 -30.95 -8.53 15.47
C GLY A 31 -30.66 -9.66 16.45
N ILE A 32 -29.68 -9.48 17.34
CA ILE A 32 -29.38 -10.46 18.40
C ILE A 32 -30.59 -10.61 19.37
N LYS A 33 -31.27 -9.51 19.72
CA LYS A 33 -32.50 -9.55 20.54
C LYS A 33 -33.65 -10.26 19.81
N SER A 34 -33.71 -10.21 18.48
CA SER A 34 -34.69 -10.95 17.66
C SER A 34 -34.41 -12.45 17.67
N ILE A 35 -33.15 -12.87 17.46
CA ILE A 35 -32.71 -14.28 17.59
C ILE A 35 -33.00 -14.82 19.00
N PHE A 36 -32.79 -13.99 20.05
CA PHE A 36 -33.18 -14.36 21.40
C PHE A 36 -34.69 -14.55 21.53
N GLY A 37 -35.51 -13.62 21.00
CA GLY A 37 -36.97 -13.71 20.99
C GLY A 37 -37.49 -14.96 20.28
N GLU A 38 -36.89 -15.34 19.15
CA GLU A 38 -37.17 -16.60 18.46
C GLU A 38 -36.82 -17.81 19.33
N SER A 39 -35.60 -17.86 19.90
CA SER A 39 -35.18 -18.96 20.79
C SER A 39 -36.08 -19.12 22.02
N TRP A 40 -36.57 -18.01 22.58
CA TRP A 40 -37.50 -17.99 23.70
C TRP A 40 -38.87 -18.54 23.29
N LYS A 41 -39.39 -18.14 22.12
CA LYS A 41 -40.63 -18.70 21.57
C LYS A 41 -40.50 -20.20 21.32
N MET A 42 -39.41 -20.65 20.68
CA MET A 42 -39.16 -22.07 20.46
C MET A 42 -39.09 -22.87 21.77
N CYS A 43 -38.59 -22.29 22.85
CA CYS A 43 -38.58 -22.94 24.17
C CYS A 43 -39.95 -22.98 24.87
N ILE A 44 -40.87 -22.05 24.56
CA ILE A 44 -42.27 -22.13 24.99
C ILE A 44 -43.01 -23.18 24.15
N ASP A 45 -42.87 -23.15 22.83
CA ASP A 45 -43.56 -24.05 21.89
C ASP A 45 -43.14 -25.53 22.05
N ASN A 46 -42.07 -25.83 22.80
CA ASN A 46 -41.59 -27.18 23.14
C ASN A 46 -41.60 -27.49 24.66
N ASP A 47 -42.27 -26.68 25.49
CA ASP A 47 -42.32 -26.77 26.97
C ASP A 47 -40.97 -26.73 27.73
N GLU A 48 -39.82 -26.68 27.04
CA GLU A 48 -38.47 -26.62 27.64
C GLU A 48 -38.02 -25.19 28.02
N ALA A 49 -38.91 -24.42 28.66
CA ALA A 49 -38.70 -23.02 29.02
C ALA A 49 -37.45 -22.76 29.90
N SER A 50 -36.97 -23.76 30.65
CA SER A 50 -35.75 -23.68 31.46
C SER A 50 -34.45 -23.70 30.65
N LYS A 51 -34.46 -24.20 29.40
CA LYS A 51 -33.26 -24.35 28.55
C LYS A 51 -33.06 -23.20 27.55
N TYR A 52 -33.83 -22.12 27.67
CA TYR A 52 -33.82 -20.99 26.72
C TYR A 52 -32.42 -20.45 26.36
N LEU A 53 -31.50 -20.35 27.34
CA LEU A 53 -30.11 -19.94 27.10
C LEU A 53 -29.31 -20.92 26.22
N MET A 54 -29.55 -22.23 26.38
CA MET A 54 -28.94 -23.28 25.55
C MET A 54 -29.53 -23.28 24.13
N THR A 55 -30.84 -23.07 23.99
CA THR A 55 -31.50 -22.90 22.68
C THR A 55 -30.99 -21.64 21.97
N PHE A 56 -30.77 -20.54 22.69
CA PHE A 56 -30.16 -19.32 22.16
C PHE A 56 -28.72 -19.58 21.69
N GLN A 57 -27.88 -20.24 22.49
CA GLN A 57 -26.54 -20.69 22.06
C GLN A 57 -26.58 -21.55 20.79
N ASN A 58 -27.55 -22.48 20.71
CA ASN A 58 -27.76 -23.31 19.52
C ASN A 58 -28.12 -22.48 18.28
N LEU A 59 -28.93 -21.40 18.39
CA LEU A 59 -29.18 -20.49 17.27
C LEU A 59 -27.95 -19.64 16.93
N LEU A 60 -27.22 -19.09 17.90
CA LEU A 60 -25.99 -18.33 17.67
C LEU A 60 -24.93 -19.15 16.92
N SER A 61 -24.81 -20.45 17.22
CA SER A 61 -23.90 -21.36 16.50
C SER A 61 -24.26 -21.59 15.01
N ARG A 62 -25.48 -21.20 14.60
CA ARG A 62 -25.95 -21.27 13.20
C ARG A 62 -25.69 -19.98 12.41
N VAL A 63 -25.40 -18.86 13.06
CA VAL A 63 -25.13 -17.56 12.39
C VAL A 63 -23.99 -17.64 11.35
N PRO A 64 -22.85 -18.35 11.60
CA PRO A 64 -21.83 -18.56 10.57
C PRO A 64 -22.24 -19.45 9.40
N LYS A 65 -23.45 -20.04 9.43
CA LYS A 65 -24.01 -20.94 8.41
C LYS A 65 -25.28 -20.37 7.77
N TRP A 66 -25.54 -19.06 7.92
CA TRP A 66 -26.64 -18.38 7.23
C TRP A 66 -26.46 -18.42 5.71
N ASN A 67 -27.58 -18.55 5.00
CA ASN A 67 -27.64 -18.45 3.54
C ASN A 67 -27.63 -16.96 3.11
N SER A 68 -27.21 -16.66 1.88
CA SER A 68 -27.17 -15.28 1.36
C SER A 68 -28.51 -14.57 1.46
N VAL A 69 -29.63 -15.29 1.21
CA VAL A 69 -30.99 -14.76 1.31
C VAL A 69 -31.28 -14.17 2.71
N ILE A 70 -30.83 -14.85 3.78
CA ILE A 70 -31.01 -14.37 5.17
C ILE A 70 -30.20 -13.09 5.40
N VAL A 71 -28.99 -13.02 4.83
CA VAL A 71 -28.13 -11.84 4.90
C VAL A 71 -28.72 -10.66 4.11
N GLU A 72 -29.35 -10.92 2.95
CA GLU A 72 -30.03 -9.89 2.15
C GLU A 72 -31.31 -9.36 2.81
N GLU A 73 -32.08 -10.22 3.47
CA GLU A 73 -33.25 -9.83 4.27
C GLU A 73 -32.82 -8.99 5.48
N GLU A 74 -31.76 -9.40 6.18
CA GLU A 74 -31.18 -8.65 7.28
C GLU A 74 -30.56 -7.32 6.82
N ARG A 75 -29.93 -7.26 5.63
CA ARG A 75 -29.47 -6.01 5.01
C ARG A 75 -30.64 -5.05 4.78
N LYS A 76 -31.76 -5.53 4.23
CA LYS A 76 -32.97 -4.71 4.03
C LYS A 76 -33.49 -4.17 5.37
N ARG A 77 -33.61 -5.02 6.39
CA ARG A 77 -34.00 -4.63 7.77
C ARG A 77 -33.10 -3.53 8.34
N ILE A 78 -31.78 -3.65 8.14
CA ILE A 78 -30.78 -2.66 8.59
C ILE A 78 -30.94 -1.33 7.83
N ILE A 79 -31.06 -1.36 6.50
CA ILE A 79 -31.26 -0.14 5.68
C ILE A 79 -32.56 0.56 6.10
N GLU A 80 -33.69 -0.16 6.13
CA GLU A 80 -35.01 0.37 6.50
C GLU A 80 -35.05 0.99 7.90
N ARG A 81 -34.45 0.33 8.91
CA ARG A 81 -34.40 0.87 10.28
C ARG A 81 -33.35 1.96 10.50
N SER A 82 -32.27 1.97 9.72
CA SER A 82 -31.24 3.02 9.82
C SER A 82 -31.70 4.37 9.25
N GLY A 83 -32.65 4.38 8.31
CA GLY A 83 -32.97 5.54 7.49
C GLY A 83 -31.80 6.04 6.62
N CYS A 84 -30.73 5.24 6.50
CA CYS A 84 -29.45 5.62 5.91
C CYS A 84 -29.31 5.05 4.50
N ASN A 85 -29.80 5.78 3.49
CA ASN A 85 -29.73 5.34 2.09
C ASN A 85 -28.29 5.19 1.56
N TYR A 86 -27.32 5.87 2.19
CA TYR A 86 -25.89 5.88 1.83
C TYR A 86 -25.05 4.92 2.70
N LEU A 87 -25.67 3.90 3.31
CA LEU A 87 -24.97 2.98 4.22
C LEU A 87 -23.87 2.17 3.53
N GLU A 88 -24.08 1.82 2.26
CA GLU A 88 -23.08 1.15 1.42
C GLU A 88 -21.92 2.09 1.10
N ASP A 89 -22.20 3.33 0.68
CA ASP A 89 -21.20 4.38 0.46
C ASP A 89 -20.38 4.69 1.74
N LEU A 90 -21.03 4.76 2.89
CA LEU A 90 -20.38 5.01 4.19
C LEU A 90 -19.37 3.90 4.52
N ILE A 91 -19.74 2.64 4.31
CA ILE A 91 -18.84 1.49 4.49
C ILE A 91 -17.72 1.52 3.46
N THR A 92 -18.01 1.82 2.20
CA THR A 92 -16.99 1.98 1.14
C THR A 92 -15.99 3.11 1.48
N CYS A 93 -16.46 4.27 1.96
CA CYS A 93 -15.62 5.37 2.42
C CYS A 93 -14.73 4.97 3.60
N VAL A 94 -15.27 4.26 4.61
CA VAL A 94 -14.46 3.75 5.74
C VAL A 94 -13.36 2.80 5.27
N HIS A 95 -13.66 1.89 4.33
CA HIS A 95 -12.65 0.99 3.76
C HIS A 95 -11.61 1.77 2.95
N ILE A 96 -12.01 2.66 2.04
CA ILE A 96 -11.09 3.47 1.22
C ILE A 96 -10.18 4.33 2.10
N ILE A 97 -10.70 4.94 3.17
CA ILE A 97 -9.90 5.76 4.08
C ILE A 97 -8.91 4.89 4.87
N GLN A 98 -9.33 3.76 5.44
CA GLN A 98 -8.43 2.87 6.18
C GLN A 98 -7.39 2.20 5.26
N LEU A 99 -7.72 1.93 4.00
CA LEU A 99 -6.74 1.53 2.98
C LEU A 99 -5.74 2.65 2.71
N LYS A 100 -6.20 3.88 2.46
CA LYS A 100 -5.30 5.04 2.27
C LYS A 100 -4.36 5.20 3.46
N VAL A 101 -4.86 5.21 4.69
CA VAL A 101 -4.05 5.30 5.93
C VAL A 101 -2.95 4.24 5.98
N LEU A 102 -3.23 2.99 5.58
CA LEU A 102 -2.22 1.92 5.55
C LEU A 102 -1.20 2.12 4.43
N THR A 103 -1.63 2.52 3.23
CA THR A 103 -0.74 2.79 2.08
C THR A 103 0.11 4.06 2.26
N SER A 104 -0.31 5.01 3.10
CA SER A 104 0.46 6.20 3.45
C SER A 104 1.72 5.90 4.28
N ILE A 105 1.86 4.69 4.83
CA ILE A 105 3.02 4.25 5.64
C ILE A 105 4.05 3.50 4.76
N ARG A 106 4.05 3.73 3.44
CA ARG A 106 5.04 3.14 2.53
C ARG A 106 6.46 3.64 2.85
N VAL A 107 7.45 2.77 2.64
CA VAL A 107 8.89 3.11 2.79
C VAL A 107 9.56 3.38 1.42
N GLY A 108 9.11 2.70 0.36
CA GLY A 108 9.67 2.82 -1.00
C GLY A 108 9.14 4.01 -1.82
N ASN A 109 9.94 4.48 -2.78
CA ASN A 109 9.64 5.67 -3.59
C ASN A 109 8.68 5.43 -4.76
N LYS A 110 8.66 4.23 -5.37
CA LYS A 110 7.78 3.91 -6.52
C LYS A 110 6.32 3.73 -6.08
N GLN A 111 5.36 4.25 -6.85
CA GLN A 111 3.93 4.12 -6.54
C GLN A 111 3.36 2.78 -7.02
N LYS A 112 3.52 1.72 -6.22
CA LYS A 112 2.87 0.42 -6.46
C LYS A 112 1.33 0.60 -6.40
N LYS A 113 0.62 0.38 -7.51
CA LYS A 113 -0.85 0.31 -7.54
C LYS A 113 -1.30 -1.00 -6.87
N ILE A 114 -2.09 -0.91 -5.81
CA ILE A 114 -2.63 -2.10 -5.11
C ILE A 114 -4.14 -2.14 -5.34
N ASP A 115 -4.58 -2.94 -6.30
CA ASP A 115 -5.99 -3.11 -6.64
C ASP A 115 -6.69 -4.00 -5.60
N ILE A 116 -7.28 -3.36 -4.59
CA ILE A 116 -7.95 -4.04 -3.46
C ILE A 116 -9.46 -4.06 -3.70
N SER A 117 -10.02 -5.28 -3.81
CA SER A 117 -11.46 -5.49 -3.90
C SER A 117 -12.19 -4.95 -2.65
N ILE A 118 -13.09 -3.99 -2.85
CA ILE A 118 -13.92 -3.42 -1.79
C ILE A 118 -14.95 -4.47 -1.35
N PRO A 119 -15.07 -4.80 -0.04
CA PRO A 119 -16.04 -5.78 0.44
C PRO A 119 -17.48 -5.31 0.21
N LYS A 120 -18.33 -6.19 -0.36
CA LYS A 120 -19.77 -5.94 -0.48
C LYS A 120 -20.44 -5.81 0.90
N LEU A 121 -21.49 -4.99 0.98
CA LEU A 121 -22.25 -4.74 2.20
C LEU A 121 -22.75 -6.04 2.88
N ASP A 122 -23.23 -7.02 2.11
CA ASP A 122 -23.69 -8.32 2.65
C ASP A 122 -22.58 -9.08 3.39
N HIS A 123 -21.38 -9.17 2.80
CA HIS A 123 -20.25 -9.88 3.41
C HIS A 123 -19.77 -9.17 4.68
N PHE A 124 -19.80 -7.83 4.71
CA PHE A 124 -19.50 -7.05 5.90
C PHE A 124 -20.53 -7.29 7.02
N ILE A 125 -21.82 -7.20 6.72
CA ILE A 125 -22.92 -7.47 7.67
C ILE A 125 -22.81 -8.88 8.26
N HIS A 126 -22.62 -9.90 7.41
CA HIS A 126 -22.49 -11.28 7.87
C HIS A 126 -21.25 -11.48 8.76
N LYS A 127 -20.12 -10.85 8.43
CA LYS A 127 -18.90 -10.89 9.23
C LYS A 127 -19.07 -10.24 10.61
N VAL A 128 -19.75 -9.09 10.69
CA VAL A 128 -20.13 -8.45 11.96
C VAL A 128 -21.01 -9.40 12.79
N TYR A 129 -22.04 -10.00 12.20
CA TYR A 129 -22.91 -10.94 12.89
C TYR A 129 -22.18 -12.20 13.39
N ILE A 130 -21.21 -12.73 12.62
CA ILE A 130 -20.37 -13.86 13.05
C ILE A 130 -19.56 -13.50 14.31
N HIS A 131 -18.93 -12.33 14.34
CA HIS A 131 -18.12 -11.89 15.48
C HIS A 131 -18.97 -11.61 16.72
N VAL A 132 -20.10 -10.90 16.55
CA VAL A 132 -21.06 -10.67 17.64
C VAL A 132 -21.62 -11.99 18.17
N ALA A 133 -22.03 -12.92 17.29
CA ALA A 133 -22.55 -14.22 17.73
C ALA A 133 -21.51 -15.02 18.52
N ARG A 134 -20.22 -14.99 18.14
CA ARG A 134 -19.13 -15.63 18.91
C ARG A 134 -18.97 -15.02 20.30
N LYS A 135 -18.91 -13.69 20.41
CA LYS A 135 -18.75 -12.98 21.69
C LYS A 135 -19.98 -13.11 22.60
N VAL A 136 -21.19 -13.09 22.03
CA VAL A 136 -22.44 -13.30 22.78
C VAL A 136 -22.61 -14.76 23.20
N TYR A 137 -22.16 -15.74 22.40
CA TYR A 137 -22.16 -17.17 22.77
C TYR A 137 -21.32 -17.47 24.02
N MET A 138 -20.25 -16.68 24.25
CA MET A 138 -19.47 -16.72 25.50
C MET A 138 -20.19 -15.98 26.64
N ASN A 139 -20.78 -14.82 26.36
CA ASN A 139 -21.41 -13.95 27.37
C ASN A 139 -22.94 -14.08 27.42
N VAL A 140 -23.44 -15.31 27.53
CA VAL A 140 -24.88 -15.62 27.43
C VAL A 140 -25.68 -15.14 28.66
N TYR A 141 -25.02 -14.94 29.80
CA TYR A 141 -25.60 -14.35 31.02
C TYR A 141 -26.22 -12.96 30.76
N LEU A 142 -25.78 -12.25 29.72
CA LEU A 142 -26.36 -10.95 29.33
C LEU A 142 -27.87 -11.03 29.04
N PHE A 143 -28.37 -12.21 28.65
CA PHE A 143 -29.76 -12.46 28.28
C PHE A 143 -30.57 -13.23 29.35
N GLU A 144 -30.03 -13.37 30.56
CA GLU A 144 -30.72 -14.03 31.68
C GLU A 144 -32.04 -13.32 32.07
N LYS A 145 -33.08 -14.11 32.33
CA LYS A 145 -34.39 -13.64 32.80
C LYS A 145 -34.46 -13.62 34.33
N ASN A 146 -35.32 -12.74 34.85
CA ASN A 146 -35.57 -12.51 36.28
C ASN A 146 -34.46 -11.78 37.06
N ILE A 147 -33.50 -11.17 36.36
CA ILE A 147 -32.51 -10.26 36.97
C ILE A 147 -33.14 -8.89 37.33
N ASN A 148 -32.53 -8.18 38.28
CA ASN A 148 -32.93 -6.82 38.67
C ASN A 148 -32.85 -5.85 37.45
N PRO A 149 -33.83 -4.95 37.23
CA PRO A 149 -33.81 -3.98 36.12
C PRO A 149 -32.51 -3.18 35.97
N LEU A 150 -31.82 -2.85 37.07
CA LEU A 150 -30.52 -2.16 37.03
C LEU A 150 -29.40 -3.04 36.43
N GLN A 151 -29.44 -4.35 36.69
CA GLN A 151 -28.51 -5.30 36.07
C GLN A 151 -28.90 -5.51 34.59
N MET A 152 -30.19 -5.58 34.26
CA MET A 152 -30.64 -5.61 32.86
C MET A 152 -30.15 -4.38 32.07
N GLN A 153 -30.14 -3.18 32.67
CA GLN A 153 -29.57 -1.99 32.03
C GLN A 153 -28.05 -2.10 31.82
N LYS A 154 -27.30 -2.63 32.80
CA LYS A 154 -25.86 -2.90 32.66
C LYS A 154 -25.57 -3.92 31.56
N ASN A 155 -26.28 -5.06 31.55
CA ASN A 155 -26.15 -6.10 30.53
C ASN A 155 -26.43 -5.55 29.12
N ASN A 156 -27.38 -4.63 28.95
CA ASN A 156 -27.62 -3.97 27.66
C ASN A 156 -26.42 -3.09 27.23
N ARG A 157 -25.85 -2.29 28.14
CA ARG A 157 -24.65 -1.50 27.86
C ARG A 157 -23.43 -2.38 27.55
N GLU A 158 -23.29 -3.51 28.23
CA GLU A 158 -22.22 -4.49 28.00
C GLU A 158 -22.36 -5.17 26.63
N LEU A 159 -23.58 -5.56 26.25
CA LEU A 159 -23.91 -6.04 24.90
C LEU A 159 -23.57 -4.98 23.83
N GLU A 160 -23.90 -3.70 24.05
CA GLU A 160 -23.55 -2.61 23.14
C GLU A 160 -22.04 -2.45 22.99
N MET A 161 -21.26 -2.44 24.09
CA MET A 161 -19.80 -2.38 24.04
C MET A 161 -19.18 -3.59 23.31
N ILE A 162 -19.71 -4.80 23.51
CA ILE A 162 -19.29 -6.01 22.78
C ILE A 162 -19.56 -5.85 21.28
N ILE A 163 -20.71 -5.29 20.88
CA ILE A 163 -21.05 -5.07 19.48
C ILE A 163 -20.12 -4.02 18.84
N GLN A 164 -19.79 -2.94 19.55
CA GLN A 164 -18.83 -1.92 19.10
C GLN A 164 -17.44 -2.53 18.85
N GLU A 165 -16.95 -3.37 19.75
CA GLU A 165 -15.70 -4.13 19.58
C GLU A 165 -15.74 -5.04 18.35
N CYS A 166 -16.85 -5.75 18.12
CA CYS A 166 -17.03 -6.64 16.97
C CYS A 166 -17.08 -5.88 15.64
N ILE A 167 -17.71 -4.70 15.60
CA ILE A 167 -17.73 -3.83 14.40
C ILE A 167 -16.31 -3.37 14.07
N LEU A 168 -15.55 -2.84 15.05
CA LEU A 168 -14.15 -2.44 14.87
C LEU A 168 -13.26 -3.61 14.43
N THR A 169 -13.47 -4.81 14.98
CA THR A 169 -12.75 -6.02 14.58
C THR A 169 -13.07 -6.41 13.14
N SER A 170 -14.34 -6.32 12.74
CA SER A 170 -14.78 -6.63 11.38
C SER A 170 -14.20 -5.68 10.33
N ILE A 171 -14.08 -4.38 10.65
CA ILE A 171 -13.44 -3.36 9.80
C ILE A 171 -11.92 -3.57 9.69
N ARG A 172 -11.28 -4.14 10.72
CA ARG A 172 -9.85 -4.47 10.67
C ARG A 172 -9.58 -5.70 9.82
N GLU A 173 -10.38 -6.76 10.00
CA GLU A 173 -10.23 -8.01 9.25
C GLU A 173 -10.83 -7.98 7.83
N SER A 174 -11.55 -6.93 7.43
CA SER A 174 -12.07 -6.79 6.07
C SER A 174 -11.03 -6.26 5.07
N ILE A 175 -9.82 -5.93 5.55
CA ILE A 175 -8.71 -5.36 4.79
C ILE A 175 -7.56 -6.37 4.73
N PRO A 176 -6.98 -6.64 3.54
CA PRO A 176 -5.92 -7.63 3.37
C PRO A 176 -4.55 -7.07 3.78
N THR A 177 -4.37 -6.79 5.07
CA THR A 177 -3.13 -6.23 5.63
C THR A 177 -1.88 -7.03 5.26
N GLU A 178 -1.97 -8.37 5.24
CA GLU A 178 -0.86 -9.25 4.81
C GLU A 178 -0.45 -9.02 3.35
N ALA A 179 -1.41 -8.80 2.45
CA ALA A 179 -1.12 -8.53 1.04
C ALA A 179 -0.51 -7.13 0.85
N ILE A 180 -1.01 -6.14 1.60
CA ILE A 180 -0.46 -4.77 1.63
C ILE A 180 0.99 -4.80 2.13
N ILE A 181 1.25 -5.48 3.25
CA ILE A 181 2.61 -5.60 3.82
C ILE A 181 3.52 -6.36 2.86
N ARG A 182 3.08 -7.46 2.25
CA ARG A 182 3.88 -8.18 1.25
C ARG A 182 4.23 -7.30 0.05
N ALA A 183 3.27 -6.55 -0.50
CA ALA A 183 3.51 -5.66 -1.63
C ALA A 183 4.55 -4.56 -1.32
N TYR A 184 4.67 -4.11 -0.07
CA TYR A 184 5.68 -3.14 0.36
C TYR A 184 7.02 -3.76 0.78
N MET A 185 7.04 -4.99 1.32
CA MET A 185 8.25 -5.73 1.67
C MET A 185 8.91 -6.45 0.47
N ASP A 186 8.26 -6.43 -0.70
CA ASP A 186 8.81 -7.02 -1.92
C ASP A 186 9.82 -6.06 -2.58
N GLU A 187 11.05 -6.10 -2.04
CA GLU A 187 12.24 -5.37 -2.52
C GLU A 187 12.76 -5.92 -3.87
N SER A 188 12.37 -7.14 -4.26
CA SER A 188 12.85 -7.78 -5.50
C SER A 188 12.51 -6.98 -6.77
N ILE A 189 11.45 -6.16 -6.70
CA ILE A 189 10.97 -5.32 -7.80
C ILE A 189 11.64 -3.92 -7.83
N GLU A 190 12.62 -3.66 -6.95
CA GLU A 190 13.42 -2.42 -6.96
C GLU A 190 14.87 -2.61 -7.42
N GLN A 191 15.31 -3.85 -7.72
CA GLN A 191 16.68 -4.16 -8.20
C GLN A 191 16.80 -4.41 -9.72
N ASP A 192 15.70 -4.61 -10.46
CA ASP A 192 15.70 -4.87 -11.92
C ASP A 192 16.05 -3.64 -12.81
N GLU A 193 16.92 -2.75 -12.33
CA GLU A 193 17.54 -1.66 -13.11
C GLU A 193 19.09 -1.75 -13.12
N GLU A 194 19.65 -2.95 -12.91
CA GLU A 194 21.05 -3.21 -13.27
C GLU A 194 21.23 -3.14 -14.80
N VAL A 195 21.97 -2.13 -15.26
CA VAL A 195 22.16 -1.85 -16.69
C VAL A 195 23.08 -2.90 -17.32
N ILE A 196 22.49 -3.91 -17.94
CA ILE A 196 23.21 -4.86 -18.81
C ILE A 196 23.66 -4.09 -20.07
N ILE A 197 24.92 -3.68 -20.09
CA ILE A 197 25.58 -3.18 -21.29
C ILE A 197 25.94 -4.38 -22.16
N GLU A 198 25.04 -4.75 -23.08
CA GLU A 198 25.39 -5.66 -24.17
C GLU A 198 26.39 -4.97 -25.12
N ASN A 199 27.66 -5.36 -25.02
CA ASN A 199 28.65 -5.06 -26.05
C ASN A 199 28.25 -5.81 -27.33
N LEU A 200 27.79 -5.09 -28.36
CA LEU A 200 27.64 -5.66 -29.70
C LEU A 200 29.02 -5.84 -30.33
N ASP A 201 29.38 -7.08 -30.67
CA ASP A 201 30.50 -7.38 -31.55
C ASP A 201 30.30 -6.79 -32.97
N GLU A 202 31.41 -6.45 -33.62
CA GLU A 202 31.40 -5.70 -34.89
C GLU A 202 30.94 -6.54 -36.10
N PRO A 203 30.03 -6.01 -36.96
CA PRO A 203 29.69 -6.65 -38.23
C PRO A 203 30.76 -6.37 -39.30
N THR A 204 31.67 -7.33 -39.51
CA THR A 204 32.56 -7.32 -40.69
C THR A 204 31.80 -7.64 -41.97
N SER A 205 32.21 -7.03 -43.09
CA SER A 205 31.47 -7.05 -44.36
C SER A 205 32.27 -7.68 -45.52
N GLU A 206 31.53 -7.93 -46.61
CA GLU A 206 31.97 -8.23 -47.98
C GLU A 206 32.24 -9.69 -48.39
N THR A 207 31.34 -10.17 -49.25
CA THR A 207 31.41 -11.34 -50.16
C THR A 207 32.27 -11.01 -51.42
N PRO A 208 32.47 -11.86 -52.47
CA PRO A 208 31.81 -13.14 -52.80
C PRO A 208 32.64 -14.27 -53.46
N ALA A 209 32.09 -15.51 -53.48
CA ALA A 209 32.23 -16.47 -54.60
C ALA A 209 31.21 -17.64 -54.49
N THR A 210 30.75 -18.15 -55.63
CA THR A 210 29.89 -19.34 -55.81
C THR A 210 30.66 -20.47 -56.52
N PRO A 211 30.10 -21.68 -56.71
CA PRO A 211 29.33 -22.57 -55.82
C PRO A 211 29.98 -23.99 -55.78
N VAL A 212 29.33 -25.02 -55.20
CA VAL A 212 29.23 -26.41 -55.76
C VAL A 212 28.43 -27.37 -54.82
N ALA A 213 27.91 -28.44 -55.43
CA ALA A 213 27.01 -29.50 -54.95
C ALA A 213 27.21 -30.13 -53.55
N GLU A 214 26.11 -30.71 -53.06
CA GLU A 214 25.94 -31.55 -51.87
C GLU A 214 25.76 -33.05 -52.26
N GLN A 215 25.76 -33.96 -51.27
CA GLN A 215 25.54 -35.45 -51.29
C GLN A 215 26.82 -36.33 -51.32
N PRO A 216 26.79 -37.56 -50.74
CA PRO A 216 25.99 -38.09 -49.60
C PRO A 216 26.82 -39.03 -48.66
N SER A 217 26.13 -39.87 -47.85
CA SER A 217 26.61 -41.06 -47.09
C SER A 217 27.54 -40.81 -45.87
N SER A 218 27.63 -41.66 -44.83
CA SER A 218 26.77 -42.71 -44.19
C SER A 218 27.38 -43.02 -42.78
N GLU A 219 27.02 -43.97 -41.91
CA GLU A 219 26.08 -45.13 -41.83
C GLU A 219 25.87 -45.39 -40.30
N ASP A 220 24.67 -45.42 -39.69
CA ASP A 220 23.54 -46.38 -39.70
C ASP A 220 23.59 -47.44 -38.55
N THR A 221 22.48 -48.15 -38.30
CA THR A 221 22.18 -49.16 -37.25
C THR A 221 21.91 -48.61 -35.82
N ASN A 222 20.93 -49.09 -35.03
CA ASN A 222 19.92 -50.14 -35.23
C ASN A 222 18.62 -49.87 -34.42
N GLY A 223 17.46 -50.27 -34.95
CA GLY A 223 16.20 -50.49 -34.21
C GLY A 223 15.93 -52.00 -33.99
N PRO A 224 14.67 -52.48 -33.79
CA PRO A 224 13.37 -51.79 -33.68
C PRO A 224 12.67 -52.08 -32.31
N ILE A 225 11.42 -51.69 -32.01
CA ILE A 225 10.13 -52.29 -32.41
C ILE A 225 8.94 -51.32 -32.10
N THR A 226 7.94 -51.34 -32.98
CA THR A 226 6.59 -50.71 -32.97
C THR A 226 5.82 -50.67 -31.63
N SER A 227 4.93 -49.72 -31.31
CA SER A 227 4.38 -48.49 -31.98
C SER A 227 3.61 -47.63 -30.92
N ASP A 228 2.65 -46.70 -31.11
CA ASP A 228 1.73 -46.33 -32.22
C ASP A 228 1.05 -44.92 -32.10
N THR A 229 0.35 -44.52 -33.17
CA THR A 229 -0.63 -43.42 -33.44
C THR A 229 -1.08 -42.39 -32.34
N ILE A 230 -0.46 -41.19 -32.36
CA ILE A 230 -0.98 -39.81 -32.68
C ILE A 230 -2.52 -39.53 -32.53
N PRO A 231 -3.06 -38.32 -32.09
CA PRO A 231 -2.46 -37.00 -31.77
C PRO A 231 -2.91 -36.34 -30.42
N GLU A 232 -2.47 -35.07 -30.24
CA GLU A 232 -3.25 -33.89 -29.81
C GLU A 232 -3.10 -33.27 -28.40
N GLU A 233 -3.35 -31.94 -28.42
CA GLU A 233 -3.24 -30.83 -27.46
C GLU A 233 -2.92 -31.05 -25.96
N TYR A 234 -1.86 -30.35 -25.51
CA TYR A 234 -1.74 -29.83 -24.15
C TYR A 234 -1.82 -28.30 -24.17
N GLU A 235 -3.02 -27.75 -24.00
CA GLU A 235 -3.19 -26.32 -23.69
C GLU A 235 -2.51 -25.95 -22.37
N LYS A 236 -1.92 -24.75 -22.33
CA LYS A 236 -1.42 -24.14 -21.09
C LYS A 236 -2.46 -23.12 -20.61
N PRO A 237 -2.88 -23.14 -19.33
CA PRO A 237 -3.93 -22.24 -18.84
C PRO A 237 -3.51 -20.77 -18.95
N ALA A 238 -4.51 -19.92 -19.22
CA ALA A 238 -4.30 -18.62 -19.85
C ALA A 238 -4.42 -17.40 -18.90
N LEU A 239 -4.16 -16.22 -19.49
CA LEU A 239 -4.47 -14.87 -18.98
C LEU A 239 -3.62 -14.37 -17.78
N VAL A 240 -2.36 -14.01 -18.08
CA VAL A 240 -1.79 -12.80 -17.47
C VAL A 240 -2.50 -11.56 -18.02
N PRO A 241 -2.78 -10.51 -17.21
CA PRO A 241 -3.40 -9.28 -17.71
C PRO A 241 -2.48 -8.54 -18.69
N SER A 242 -2.88 -8.41 -19.95
CA SER A 242 -2.17 -7.58 -20.92
C SER A 242 -2.35 -6.10 -20.58
N ILE A 243 -1.27 -5.42 -20.18
CA ILE A 243 -1.24 -3.97 -20.01
C ILE A 243 -1.35 -3.34 -21.40
N GLN A 244 -2.51 -2.78 -21.73
CA GLN A 244 -2.71 -2.00 -22.95
C GLN A 244 -2.36 -0.54 -22.67
N ASN A 245 -1.28 -0.05 -23.30
CA ASN A 245 -1.08 1.39 -23.43
C ASN A 245 -2.15 1.96 -24.36
N LEU A 246 -2.67 3.15 -24.04
CA LEU A 246 -3.75 3.77 -24.82
C LEU A 246 -3.26 4.32 -26.16
N ASP A 247 -1.99 4.74 -26.21
CA ASP A 247 -1.30 5.20 -27.40
C ASP A 247 -0.40 4.08 -27.95
N ASN A 248 -0.63 3.71 -29.21
CA ASN A 248 -0.06 2.51 -29.82
C ASN A 248 1.32 2.74 -30.46
N GLU A 249 2.20 3.44 -29.75
CA GLU A 249 3.60 3.65 -30.14
C GLU A 249 4.55 2.75 -29.33
N PRO A 250 5.59 2.16 -29.95
CA PRO A 250 6.60 1.41 -29.21
C PRO A 250 7.42 2.38 -28.35
N VAL A 251 7.54 2.10 -27.06
CA VAL A 251 8.36 2.90 -26.13
C VAL A 251 9.84 2.61 -26.40
N ILE A 252 10.45 3.38 -27.31
CA ILE A 252 11.87 3.27 -27.66
C ILE A 252 12.69 4.11 -26.65
N THR A 253 13.11 3.50 -25.54
CA THR A 253 14.06 4.10 -24.57
C THR A 253 15.51 4.10 -25.08
N ARG A 254 15.72 4.58 -26.32
CA ARG A 254 17.06 4.74 -26.90
C ARG A 254 17.65 6.10 -26.51
N LEU A 255 18.53 6.11 -25.52
CA LEU A 255 19.29 7.30 -25.15
C LEU A 255 20.29 7.66 -26.26
N SER A 256 19.98 8.69 -27.05
CA SER A 256 20.88 9.26 -28.07
C SER A 256 21.48 10.58 -27.59
N PHE A 257 22.80 10.65 -27.48
CA PHE A 257 23.51 11.89 -27.20
C PHE A 257 23.61 12.75 -28.47
N ASN A 258 23.38 14.07 -28.35
CA ASN A 258 23.49 15.00 -29.47
C ASN A 258 24.97 15.36 -29.76
N ASP A 259 25.45 15.18 -30.98
CA ASP A 259 26.85 15.45 -31.40
C ASP A 259 27.17 16.92 -31.69
N TYR A 260 26.26 17.85 -31.38
CA TYR A 260 26.50 19.29 -31.46
C TYR A 260 26.50 19.91 -30.06
N ASP A 261 27.57 20.63 -29.74
CA ASP A 261 27.72 21.41 -28.51
C ASP A 261 27.53 22.92 -28.80
N SER A 262 27.20 23.72 -27.79
CA SER A 262 26.90 25.15 -27.92
C SER A 262 27.93 25.99 -27.18
N VAL A 263 28.83 26.63 -27.94
CA VAL A 263 29.92 27.44 -27.41
C VAL A 263 29.57 28.92 -27.52
N LEU A 264 29.78 29.68 -26.45
CA LEU A 264 29.63 31.13 -26.45
C LEU A 264 30.99 31.78 -26.74
N ASP A 265 31.10 32.54 -27.82
CA ASP A 265 32.27 33.37 -28.07
C ASP A 265 32.29 34.57 -27.12
N THR A 266 33.42 34.75 -26.42
CA THR A 266 33.61 35.83 -25.44
C THR A 266 33.78 37.20 -26.07
N ASP A 267 34.24 37.30 -27.32
CA ASP A 267 34.53 38.58 -27.97
C ASP A 267 33.30 39.16 -28.70
N THR A 268 32.46 38.32 -29.31
CA THR A 268 31.22 38.75 -30.00
C THR A 268 29.93 38.48 -29.24
N ASN A 269 29.99 37.76 -28.10
CA ASN A 269 28.83 37.36 -27.28
C ASN A 269 27.75 36.63 -28.10
N ASN A 270 28.19 35.81 -29.05
CA ASN A 270 27.37 35.08 -30.00
C ASN A 270 27.52 33.57 -29.76
N VAL A 271 26.45 32.79 -29.93
CA VAL A 271 26.46 31.33 -29.66
C VAL A 271 26.66 30.58 -30.96
N GLU A 272 27.77 29.85 -31.07
CA GLU A 272 28.08 28.98 -32.20
C GLU A 272 27.90 27.50 -31.83
N THR A 273 27.36 26.72 -32.76
CA THR A 273 27.18 25.27 -32.58
C THR A 273 28.34 24.51 -33.19
N VAL A 274 29.16 23.88 -32.34
CA VAL A 274 30.36 23.13 -32.75
C VAL A 274 30.03 21.65 -32.86
N ASN A 275 30.46 21.01 -33.94
CA ASN A 275 30.33 19.56 -34.09
C ASN A 275 31.39 18.86 -33.21
N ALA A 276 30.94 18.15 -32.19
CA ALA A 276 31.75 17.48 -31.17
C ALA A 276 31.25 16.03 -31.02
N PRO A 277 31.58 15.14 -31.98
CA PRO A 277 31.02 13.80 -32.06
C PRO A 277 31.51 12.93 -30.89
N LYS A 278 30.58 12.26 -30.22
CA LYS A 278 30.87 11.41 -29.04
C LYS A 278 31.23 9.99 -29.43
N THR A 279 32.18 9.84 -30.34
CA THR A 279 32.83 8.55 -30.62
C THR A 279 33.82 8.19 -29.51
N ILE A 280 33.99 6.89 -29.25
CA ILE A 280 34.81 6.41 -28.13
C ILE A 280 36.29 6.75 -28.33
N GLU A 281 36.80 6.62 -29.56
CA GLU A 281 38.14 7.03 -29.99
C GLU A 281 38.42 8.51 -29.69
N ARG A 282 37.46 9.41 -29.99
CA ARG A 282 37.62 10.85 -29.74
C ARG A 282 37.57 11.18 -28.25
N LEU A 283 36.81 10.43 -27.46
CA LEU A 283 36.79 10.54 -26.00
C LEU A 283 38.11 10.07 -25.37
N GLU A 284 38.72 9.00 -25.89
CA GLU A 284 40.05 8.54 -25.48
C GLU A 284 41.15 9.53 -25.86
N GLU A 285 41.09 10.14 -27.05
CA GLU A 285 41.99 11.21 -27.48
C GLU A 285 41.89 12.45 -26.56
N ILE A 286 40.68 12.86 -26.18
CA ILE A 286 40.45 13.97 -25.23
C ILE A 286 40.92 13.60 -23.82
N SER A 287 40.72 12.36 -23.39
CA SER A 287 41.16 11.86 -22.08
C SER A 287 42.69 11.83 -21.97
N THR A 288 43.36 11.25 -22.97
CA THR A 288 44.82 11.14 -23.03
C THR A 288 45.50 12.50 -23.18
N SER A 289 45.00 13.38 -24.05
CA SER A 289 45.54 14.75 -24.19
C SER A 289 45.39 15.57 -22.90
N ARG A 290 44.23 15.53 -22.21
CA ARG A 290 44.05 16.20 -20.91
C ARG A 290 44.81 15.56 -19.74
N ALA A 291 45.18 14.29 -19.84
CA ALA A 291 46.09 13.66 -18.88
C ALA A 291 47.54 14.08 -19.12
N LEU A 292 47.96 14.13 -20.39
CA LEU A 292 49.32 14.50 -20.79
C LEU A 292 49.58 16.00 -20.58
N GLN A 293 48.61 16.88 -20.86
CA GLN A 293 48.73 18.31 -20.60
C GLN A 293 48.89 18.61 -19.11
N ARG A 294 48.04 18.06 -18.22
CA ARG A 294 48.20 18.25 -16.77
C ARG A 294 49.56 17.74 -16.27
N LYS A 295 50.02 16.61 -16.80
CA LYS A 295 51.35 16.08 -16.48
C LYS A 295 52.48 17.00 -16.97
N LEU A 296 52.30 17.71 -18.09
CA LEU A 296 53.27 18.70 -18.59
C LEU A 296 53.26 19.98 -17.75
N GLU A 297 52.07 20.44 -17.35
CA GLU A 297 51.89 21.58 -16.41
C GLU A 297 52.53 21.25 -15.04
N GLU A 298 52.31 20.04 -14.52
CA GLU A 298 52.99 19.51 -13.32
C GLU A 298 54.52 19.38 -13.47
N GLU A 299 55.04 19.18 -14.69
CA GLU A 299 56.48 19.11 -14.99
C GLU A 299 57.11 20.49 -15.31
N GLU A 300 56.31 21.52 -15.61
CA GLU A 300 56.77 22.91 -15.82
C GLU A 300 56.70 23.78 -14.55
N GLU A 301 55.85 23.44 -13.56
CA GLU A 301 55.76 24.16 -12.27
C GLU A 301 56.84 23.77 -11.22
N ASP A 302 57.72 22.83 -11.55
CA ASP A 302 58.69 22.23 -10.62
C ASP A 302 59.93 23.14 -10.35
N GLU A 303 59.70 24.28 -9.67
CA GLU A 303 60.70 24.85 -8.74
C GLU A 303 60.17 25.86 -7.68
N ASN A 304 59.02 26.56 -7.87
CA ASN A 304 58.76 27.79 -7.10
C ASN A 304 57.50 27.88 -6.20
N GLU A 305 56.36 27.22 -6.46
CA GLU A 305 55.11 27.44 -5.67
C GLU A 305 54.65 26.22 -4.84
N ARG A 306 55.56 25.64 -4.04
CA ARG A 306 55.15 24.71 -2.97
C ARG A 306 54.31 25.43 -1.92
N ILE A 307 53.04 25.04 -1.79
CA ILE A 307 52.07 25.61 -0.84
C ILE A 307 52.59 25.56 0.61
N HIS A 308 52.74 26.72 1.25
CA HIS A 308 53.18 26.84 2.64
C HIS A 308 51.98 26.83 3.60
N ILE A 309 51.67 25.66 4.15
CA ILE A 309 50.62 25.52 5.18
C ILE A 309 51.16 26.05 6.51
N HIS A 310 50.68 27.22 6.94
CA HIS A 310 50.96 27.75 8.27
C HIS A 310 50.28 26.90 9.35
N THR A 311 51.05 26.46 10.35
CA THR A 311 50.60 25.55 11.43
C THR A 311 50.40 26.26 12.77
N GLU A 312 50.22 27.60 12.76
CA GLU A 312 49.87 28.36 13.96
C GLU A 312 48.39 28.15 14.34
N PRO A 313 48.06 27.98 15.63
CA PRO A 313 46.68 27.79 16.06
C PRO A 313 45.89 29.10 15.92
N ILE A 314 44.93 29.10 14.99
CA ILE A 314 43.97 30.20 14.82
C ILE A 314 43.08 30.27 16.07
N ASP A 315 43.03 31.43 16.72
CA ASP A 315 42.08 31.67 17.82
C ASP A 315 40.65 31.84 17.25
N LEU A 316 39.72 31.06 17.80
CA LEU A 316 38.31 31.01 17.41
C LEU A 316 37.38 31.62 18.46
N SER A 317 37.94 32.31 19.47
CA SER A 317 37.23 32.95 20.59
C SER A 317 36.16 34.00 20.21
N GLY A 318 36.06 34.39 18.94
CA GLY A 318 35.12 35.39 18.44
C GLY A 318 33.74 34.89 18.00
N PHE A 319 33.43 33.58 18.06
CA PHE A 319 32.23 33.01 17.40
C PHE A 319 31.03 32.71 18.33
N GLU A 320 31.09 33.01 19.63
CA GLU A 320 30.02 32.68 20.60
C GLU A 320 28.87 33.70 20.69
N VAL A 321 28.84 34.74 19.84
CA VAL A 321 27.80 35.81 19.89
C VAL A 321 26.77 35.67 18.76
N LEU A 322 26.04 34.54 18.76
CA LEU A 322 24.83 34.31 17.96
C LEU A 322 23.76 33.53 18.79
N GLY A 323 23.52 33.98 20.02
CA GLY A 323 22.65 33.25 20.97
C GLY A 323 21.87 34.09 22.00
N ASP A 324 22.00 35.41 22.02
CA ASP A 324 21.32 36.30 22.98
C ASP A 324 20.77 37.57 22.29
N GLU A 325 19.58 37.47 21.72
CA GLU A 325 18.66 38.61 21.57
C GLU A 325 17.36 38.32 22.34
N ASP A 326 16.83 39.34 23.01
CA ASP A 326 15.54 39.36 23.72
C ASP A 326 15.28 38.31 24.81
N THR A 327 16.12 38.32 25.86
CA THR A 327 15.71 37.88 27.20
C THR A 327 14.66 38.84 27.79
N ILE A 328 13.38 38.56 27.51
CA ILE A 328 12.23 39.34 27.98
C ILE A 328 12.25 39.43 29.52
N LYS A 329 12.31 40.67 30.03
CA LYS A 329 12.27 40.96 31.48
C LYS A 329 10.87 40.73 32.04
N ILE A 330 10.64 39.57 32.65
CA ILE A 330 9.44 39.30 33.44
C ILE A 330 9.54 40.10 34.75
N SER A 331 8.79 41.19 34.83
CA SER A 331 8.61 41.99 36.06
C SER A 331 7.62 41.30 36.99
N THR A 332 8.06 40.93 38.20
CA THR A 332 7.21 40.29 39.22
C THR A 332 6.33 41.31 39.94
N GLU A 333 5.15 41.59 39.40
CA GLU A 333 4.02 42.16 40.14
C GLU A 333 2.79 41.27 39.93
N ASP A 334 2.53 40.37 40.88
CA ASP A 334 1.37 39.47 40.84
C ASP A 334 0.07 40.22 41.20
N PRO A 335 -0.96 40.23 40.34
CA PRO A 335 -2.27 40.73 40.71
C PRO A 335 -3.00 39.67 41.55
N ILE A 336 -3.16 39.94 42.85
CA ILE A 336 -4.00 39.11 43.74
C ILE A 336 -5.46 39.26 43.28
N ILE A 337 -6.03 38.17 42.75
CA ILE A 337 -7.47 38.08 42.46
C ILE A 337 -8.15 37.46 43.68
N ASP A 338 -8.89 38.29 44.40
CA ASP A 338 -9.71 37.87 45.54
C ASP A 338 -10.95 37.10 45.06
N PHE A 339 -11.35 36.07 45.79
CA PHE A 339 -12.44 35.15 45.40
C PHE A 339 -13.41 34.93 46.57
N GLU A 340 -14.00 36.03 47.04
CA GLU A 340 -15.04 36.03 48.07
C GLU A 340 -16.38 36.57 47.52
N GLU A 341 -17.11 35.74 46.74
CA GLU A 341 -18.58 35.72 46.73
C GLU A 341 -19.16 34.47 46.02
N LEU A 342 -20.12 33.82 46.69
CA LEU A 342 -21.09 32.79 46.23
C LEU A 342 -20.57 31.43 45.72
#